data_AF-A0A143HF93-F1
#
_entry.id   AF-A0A143HF93-F1
#
_cell.length_a   1.000
_cell.length_b   1.000
_cell.length_c   1.000
_cell.angle_alpha   90.00
_cell.angle_beta   90.00
_cell.angle_gamma   90.00
#
_symmetry.space_group_name_H-M   'P 1'
#
loop_
_entity.id
_entity.type
_entity.pdbx_description
1 polymer ?
#
loop_
_entity_poly.entity_id
_entity_poly.type
_entity_poly.pdbx_seq_one_letter_code
_entity_poly.pdbx_strand_id
1 'polypeptide(L)'
;MAADTNFFKNFRNQILFSINTAFPAKVLAFDESSLEAKIQPLFKVKEVGEEPETVPLIEGVPALKYEFSVEGGPVQSYEPVLKAGKIVLCVCAQRSLDDAFEGKPYYAGKSRILDIQDAVIVGVLR
;
A
#
# COMPACT_ATOMS: atom_id res chain seq x y z
N MET A 1 -35.06 10.85 -13.45
CA MET A 1 -34.49 9.68 -12.74
C MET A 1 -34.40 10.04 -11.27
N ALA A 2 -35.09 9.29 -10.40
CA ALA A 2 -35.46 9.71 -9.04
C ALA A 2 -34.25 9.86 -8.11
N ALA A 3 -34.30 10.85 -7.21
CA ALA A 3 -33.24 11.20 -6.26
C ALA A 3 -32.68 10.00 -5.48
N ASP A 4 -33.52 9.02 -5.17
CA ASP A 4 -33.16 7.78 -4.47
C ASP A 4 -32.09 6.97 -5.22
N THR A 5 -32.18 6.92 -6.55
CA THR A 5 -31.18 6.22 -7.37
C THR A 5 -29.81 6.91 -7.31
N ASN A 6 -29.80 8.23 -7.18
CA ASN A 6 -28.55 8.99 -7.06
C ASN A 6 -27.95 8.86 -5.66
N PHE A 7 -28.78 8.80 -4.61
CA PHE A 7 -28.33 8.52 -3.25
C PHE A 7 -27.56 7.20 -3.17
N PHE A 8 -28.15 6.08 -3.64
CA PHE A 8 -27.49 4.77 -3.58
C PHE A 8 -26.21 4.71 -4.43
N LYS A 9 -26.18 5.41 -5.58
CA LYS A 9 -24.97 5.51 -6.40
C LYS A 9 -23.84 6.25 -5.67
N ASN A 10 -24.16 7.38 -5.04
CA ASN A 10 -23.17 8.17 -4.30
C ASN A 10 -22.67 7.41 -3.08
N PHE A 11 -23.56 6.79 -2.31
CA PHE A 11 -23.20 5.97 -1.17
C PHE A 11 -22.29 4.79 -1.55
N ARG A 12 -22.65 4.06 -2.61
CA ARG A 12 -21.81 2.99 -3.15
C ARG A 12 -20.43 3.51 -3.56
N ASN A 13 -20.37 4.64 -4.26
CA ASN A 13 -19.09 5.21 -4.70
C ASN A 13 -18.24 5.67 -3.51
N GLN A 14 -18.83 6.24 -2.46
CA GLN A 14 -18.11 6.60 -1.23
C GLN A 14 -17.46 5.39 -0.57
N ILE A 15 -18.20 4.28 -0.44
CA ILE A 15 -17.65 3.02 0.07
C ILE A 15 -16.51 2.52 -0.82
N LEU A 16 -16.68 2.53 -2.14
CA LEU A 16 -15.66 2.04 -3.06
C LEU A 16 -14.40 2.92 -3.05
N PHE A 17 -14.54 4.25 -2.89
CA PHE A 17 -13.39 5.15 -2.81
C PHE A 17 -12.66 5.07 -1.47
N SER A 18 -13.31 4.61 -0.39
CA SER A 18 -12.64 4.39 0.90
C SER A 18 -11.86 3.07 0.96
N ILE A 19 -11.98 2.21 -0.05
CA ILE A 19 -11.33 0.89 -0.09
C ILE A 19 -10.01 1.01 -0.86
N ASN A 20 -8.88 1.04 -0.15
CA ASN A 20 -7.57 0.96 -0.80
C ASN A 20 -7.25 -0.50 -1.15
N THR A 21 -6.77 -0.75 -2.37
CA THR A 21 -6.42 -2.12 -2.81
C THR A 21 -4.95 -2.19 -3.17
N ALA A 22 -4.57 -1.52 -4.26
CA ALA A 22 -3.20 -1.38 -4.69
C ALA A 22 -3.04 -0.05 -5.42
N PHE A 23 -1.85 0.53 -5.31
CA PHE A 23 -1.55 1.80 -5.96
C PHE A 23 -0.08 1.91 -6.34
N PRO A 24 0.24 2.58 -7.47
CA PRO A 24 1.60 2.97 -7.78
C PRO A 24 2.08 4.08 -6.83
N ALA A 25 3.33 3.95 -6.37
CA ALA A 25 3.99 4.96 -5.56
C ALA A 25 5.42 5.21 -6.04
N LYS A 26 5.96 6.39 -5.73
CA LYS A 26 7.38 6.71 -5.93
C LYS A 26 8.12 6.59 -4.61
N VAL A 27 9.23 5.87 -4.60
CA VAL A 27 10.13 5.77 -3.45
C VAL A 27 10.86 7.10 -3.27
N LEU A 28 10.80 7.67 -2.06
CA LEU A 28 11.52 8.88 -1.68
C LEU A 28 12.79 8.56 -0.90
N ALA A 29 12.74 7.56 -0.02
CA ALA A 29 13.87 7.03 0.72
C ALA A 29 13.62 5.54 1.06
N PHE A 30 14.69 4.80 1.33
CA PHE A 30 14.64 3.39 1.71
C PHE A 30 15.73 3.10 2.73
N ASP A 31 15.34 2.44 3.82
CA ASP A 31 16.25 1.95 4.85
C ASP A 31 16.56 0.48 4.58
N GLU A 32 17.80 0.18 4.22
CA GLU A 32 18.24 -1.20 3.91
C GLU A 32 18.28 -2.10 5.16
N SER A 33 18.32 -1.53 6.37
CA SER A 33 18.40 -2.30 7.62
C SER A 33 17.02 -2.83 8.05
N SER A 34 15.99 -1.98 7.99
CA SER A 34 14.61 -2.35 8.32
C SER A 34 13.81 -2.81 7.09
N LEU A 35 14.28 -2.49 5.89
CA LEU A 35 13.64 -2.73 4.60
C LEU A 35 12.29 -2.03 4.47
N GLU A 36 12.24 -0.83 5.03
CA GLU A 36 11.11 0.07 4.96
C GLU A 36 11.41 1.26 4.05
N ALA A 37 10.39 1.72 3.35
CA ALA A 37 10.45 2.85 2.45
C ALA A 37 9.59 4.01 2.94
N LYS A 38 10.04 5.21 2.61
CA LYS A 38 9.20 6.40 2.54
C LYS A 38 8.71 6.57 1.11
N ILE A 39 7.41 6.58 0.89
CA ILE A 39 6.81 6.60 -0.44
C ILE A 39 5.83 7.76 -0.64
N GLN A 40 5.67 8.16 -1.90
CA GLN A 40 4.64 9.10 -2.35
C GLN A 40 3.67 8.37 -3.29
N PRO A 41 2.40 8.13 -2.90
CA PRO A 41 1.38 7.67 -3.82
C PRO A 41 1.27 8.60 -5.04
N LEU A 42 1.09 8.02 -6.23
CA LEU A 42 1.06 8.78 -7.49
C LEU A 42 -0.34 9.21 -7.94
N PHE A 43 -1.38 8.82 -7.20
CA PHE A 43 -2.75 9.27 -7.44
C PHE A 43 -3.10 10.49 -6.58
N LYS A 44 -4.17 11.19 -6.98
CA LYS A 44 -4.73 12.32 -6.26
C LYS A 44 -6.12 11.97 -5.76
N VAL A 45 -6.50 12.58 -4.65
CA VAL A 45 -7.87 12.53 -4.12
C VAL A 45 -8.56 13.86 -4.37
N LYS A 46 -9.87 13.86 -4.49
CA LYS A 46 -10.66 15.07 -4.77
C LYS A 46 -11.93 15.05 -3.94
N GLU A 47 -12.09 16.06 -3.08
CA GLU A 47 -13.36 16.32 -2.42
C GLU A 47 -14.34 17.06 -3.33
N VAL A 48 -15.62 16.96 -3.03
CA VAL A 48 -16.67 17.55 -3.87
C VAL A 48 -16.57 19.08 -3.83
N GLY A 49 -16.21 19.67 -4.96
CA GLY A 49 -16.08 21.13 -5.09
C GLY A 49 -14.66 21.66 -4.86
N GLU A 50 -13.71 20.79 -4.53
CA GLU A 50 -12.31 21.16 -4.30
C GLU A 50 -11.39 20.74 -5.46
N GLU A 51 -10.17 21.27 -5.50
CA GLU A 51 -9.16 20.86 -6.46
C GLU A 51 -8.52 19.51 -6.09
N PRO A 52 -8.03 18.71 -7.04
CA PRO A 52 -7.37 17.45 -6.73
C PRO A 52 -6.08 17.63 -5.92
N GLU A 53 -6.02 17.00 -4.77
CA GLU A 53 -4.90 17.06 -3.84
C GLU A 53 -4.03 15.80 -3.88
N THR A 54 -2.75 15.99 -3.59
CA THR A 54 -1.80 14.88 -3.51
C THR A 54 -1.99 14.17 -2.17
N VAL A 55 -2.10 12.85 -2.21
CA VAL A 55 -2.17 12.05 -0.99
C VAL A 55 -0.90 12.26 -0.16
N PRO A 56 -0.99 12.36 1.18
CA PRO A 56 0.18 12.43 2.03
C PRO A 56 1.19 11.33 1.75
N LEU A 57 2.47 11.64 1.97
CA LEU A 57 3.52 10.61 1.95
C LEU A 57 3.29 9.59 3.07
N ILE A 58 3.81 8.39 2.87
CA ILE A 58 3.67 7.26 3.79
C ILE A 58 5.08 6.82 4.18
N GLU A 59 5.31 6.63 5.48
CA GLU A 59 6.59 6.22 6.03
C GLU A 59 6.50 4.79 6.59
N GLY A 60 7.65 4.14 6.79
CA GLY A 60 7.67 2.81 7.38
C GLY A 60 7.04 1.72 6.50
N VAL A 61 6.97 1.92 5.18
CA VAL A 61 6.28 0.97 4.29
C VAL A 61 7.20 -0.22 4.01
N PRO A 62 6.90 -1.43 4.51
CA PRO A 62 7.77 -2.59 4.35
C PRO A 62 7.82 -3.04 2.89
N ALA A 63 8.99 -3.53 2.47
CA ALA A 63 9.20 -4.14 1.18
C ALA A 63 9.41 -5.65 1.29
N LEU A 64 8.82 -6.42 0.37
CA LEU A 64 8.95 -7.86 0.38
C LEU A 64 10.39 -8.32 0.08
N LYS A 65 10.84 -9.31 0.86
CA LYS A 65 11.97 -10.18 0.52
C LYS A 65 11.47 -11.38 -0.26
N TYR A 66 12.34 -11.96 -1.07
CA TYR A 66 12.02 -13.19 -1.79
C TYR A 66 13.07 -14.27 -1.53
N GLU A 67 12.62 -15.49 -1.34
CA GLU A 67 13.48 -16.67 -1.30
C GLU A 67 13.22 -17.51 -2.55
N PHE A 68 14.26 -17.74 -3.35
CA PHE A 68 14.16 -18.49 -4.59
C PHE A 68 15.23 -19.57 -4.67
N SER A 69 14.86 -20.76 -5.18
CA SER A 69 15.81 -21.72 -5.72
C SER A 69 15.99 -21.44 -7.21
N VAL A 70 17.22 -21.14 -7.62
CA VAL A 70 17.57 -20.81 -9.01
C VAL A 70 18.30 -22.00 -9.62
N GLU A 71 17.84 -22.46 -10.79
CA GLU A 71 18.46 -23.58 -11.54
C GLU A 71 18.63 -24.89 -10.74
N GLY A 72 17.72 -25.15 -9.78
CA GLY A 72 17.81 -26.32 -8.90
C GLY A 72 18.91 -26.23 -7.83
N GLY A 73 19.54 -25.06 -7.70
CA GLY A 73 20.51 -24.75 -6.65
C GLY A 73 19.87 -24.49 -5.28
N PRO A 74 20.69 -24.25 -4.25
CA PRO A 74 20.22 -23.93 -2.91
C PRO A 74 19.34 -22.67 -2.91
N VAL A 75 18.46 -22.57 -1.91
CA VAL A 75 17.61 -21.38 -1.71
C VAL A 75 18.49 -20.17 -1.43
N GLN A 76 18.23 -19.08 -2.15
CA GLN A 76 18.89 -17.79 -2.00
C GLN A 76 17.85 -16.75 -1.58
N SER A 77 18.21 -15.92 -0.60
CA SER A 77 17.38 -14.79 -0.14
C SER A 77 17.78 -13.52 -0.89
N TYR A 78 16.80 -12.84 -1.47
CA TYR A 78 16.95 -11.60 -2.22
C TYR A 78 16.26 -10.46 -1.48
N GLU A 79 17.04 -9.44 -1.16
CA GLU A 79 16.54 -8.23 -0.51
C GLU A 79 16.18 -7.16 -1.55
N PRO A 80 15.09 -6.42 -1.34
CA PRO A 80 14.66 -5.39 -2.27
C PRO A 80 15.64 -4.20 -2.25
N VAL A 81 16.06 -3.76 -3.43
CA VAL A 81 16.90 -2.56 -3.59
C VAL A 81 16.05 -1.42 -4.15
N LEU A 82 15.52 -0.57 -3.27
CA LEU A 82 14.56 0.48 -3.62
C LEU A 82 15.20 1.87 -3.55
N LYS A 83 16.00 2.23 -4.56
CA LYS A 83 16.58 3.57 -4.63
C LYS A 83 15.50 4.65 -4.79
N ALA A 84 15.77 5.84 -4.24
CA ALA A 84 14.92 7.01 -4.43
C ALA A 84 14.64 7.27 -5.92
N GLY A 85 13.39 7.59 -6.24
CA GLY A 85 12.90 7.82 -7.60
C GLY A 85 12.31 6.59 -8.29
N LYS A 86 12.50 5.38 -7.76
CA LYS A 86 11.85 4.17 -8.28
C LYS A 86 10.34 4.23 -8.13
N ILE A 87 9.63 3.70 -9.13
CA ILE A 87 8.19 3.54 -9.09
C ILE A 87 7.88 2.11 -8.70
N VAL A 88 7.09 1.94 -7.66
CA VAL A 88 6.74 0.64 -7.07
C VAL A 88 5.23 0.42 -7.08
N LEU A 89 4.83 -0.84 -6.97
CA LEU A 89 3.44 -1.21 -6.67
C LEU A 89 3.30 -1.49 -5.18
N CYS A 90 2.37 -0.79 -4.53
CA CYS A 90 2.00 -1.01 -3.15
C CYS A 90 0.66 -1.73 -3.08
N VAL A 91 0.50 -2.66 -2.15
CA VAL A 91 -0.76 -3.38 -1.88
C VAL A 91 -1.16 -3.16 -0.43
N CYS A 92 -2.41 -2.79 -0.19
CA CYS A 92 -2.95 -2.58 1.15
C CYS A 92 -3.37 -3.91 1.78
N ALA A 93 -2.91 -4.14 3.01
CA ALA A 93 -3.36 -5.27 3.81
C ALA A 93 -4.84 -5.08 4.20
N GLN A 94 -5.56 -6.19 4.31
CA GLN A 94 -6.96 -6.16 4.74
C GLN A 94 -7.13 -5.64 6.17
N ARG A 95 -6.10 -5.79 7.00
CA ARG A 95 -6.08 -5.48 8.44
C ARG A 95 -4.75 -4.82 8.80
N SER A 96 -4.72 -4.17 9.97
CA SER A 96 -3.50 -3.58 10.55
C SER A 96 -2.32 -4.54 10.51
N LEU A 97 -1.11 -4.05 10.19
CA LEU A 97 0.12 -4.85 10.16
C LEU A 97 0.96 -4.76 11.45
N ASP A 98 0.51 -4.02 12.47
CA ASP A 98 1.32 -3.67 13.66
C ASP A 98 1.96 -4.90 14.34
N ASP A 99 1.16 -5.97 14.53
CA ASP A 99 1.61 -7.21 15.18
C ASP A 99 1.88 -8.36 14.17
N ALA A 100 1.70 -8.11 12.87
CA ALA A 100 1.75 -9.16 11.84
C ALA A 100 3.14 -9.78 11.69
N PHE A 101 4.19 -8.98 11.94
CA PHE A 101 5.58 -9.37 11.73
C PHE A 101 6.14 -10.29 12.84
N GLU A 102 5.39 -10.52 13.92
CA GLU A 102 5.75 -11.53 14.94
C GLU A 102 5.58 -12.97 14.44
N GLY A 103 4.88 -13.17 13.32
CA GLY A 103 4.60 -14.49 12.75
C GLY A 103 3.60 -15.32 13.57
N LYS A 104 2.81 -14.68 14.43
CA LYS A 104 1.78 -15.31 15.26
C LYS A 104 0.40 -14.78 14.91
N PRO A 105 -0.67 -15.57 15.13
CA PRO A 105 -2.03 -15.04 15.04
C PRO A 105 -2.21 -13.85 15.97
N TYR A 106 -2.70 -12.73 15.45
CA TYR A 106 -2.88 -11.47 16.19
C TYR A 106 -4.29 -10.92 16.00
N TYR A 107 -4.71 -10.05 16.93
CA TYR A 107 -5.99 -9.35 16.86
C TYR A 107 -5.78 -7.95 16.29
N ALA A 108 -6.04 -7.78 14.99
CA ALA A 108 -5.75 -6.55 14.25
C ALA A 108 -6.63 -5.32 14.58
N GLY A 109 -7.39 -5.36 15.68
CA GLY A 109 -8.33 -4.31 16.03
C GLY A 109 -9.48 -4.13 15.03
N LYS A 110 -10.22 -3.02 15.16
CA LYS A 110 -11.36 -2.67 14.29
C LYS A 110 -11.15 -1.38 13.47
N SER A 111 -10.09 -0.63 13.74
CA SER A 111 -9.92 0.74 13.24
C SER A 111 -9.36 0.82 11.83
N ARG A 112 -8.40 -0.04 11.46
CA ARG A 112 -7.75 -0.01 10.15
C ARG A 112 -8.10 -1.23 9.32
N ILE A 113 -8.81 -0.99 8.21
CA ILE A 113 -9.26 -2.01 7.24
C ILE A 113 -8.94 -1.47 5.86
N LEU A 114 -8.06 -2.14 5.11
CA LEU A 114 -7.63 -1.67 3.79
C LEU A 114 -7.15 -0.21 3.84
N ASP A 115 -6.43 0.11 4.91
CA ASP A 115 -5.85 1.44 5.13
C ASP A 115 -4.59 1.60 4.28
N ILE A 116 -4.34 2.83 3.82
CA ILE A 116 -3.17 3.13 3.02
C ILE A 116 -1.87 3.02 3.84
N GLN A 117 -1.94 3.20 5.17
CA GLN A 117 -0.81 3.04 6.08
C GLN A 117 -0.34 1.59 6.19
N ASP A 118 -1.26 0.64 6.05
CA ASP A 118 -0.97 -0.79 6.10
C ASP A 118 -0.60 -1.35 4.71
N ALA A 119 0.12 -0.55 3.92
CA ALA A 119 0.59 -0.93 2.58
C ALA A 119 1.92 -1.69 2.64
N VAL A 120 2.12 -2.59 1.66
CA VAL A 120 3.37 -3.34 1.47
C VAL A 120 3.83 -3.17 0.03
N ILE A 121 5.13 -2.95 -0.16
CA ILE A 121 5.74 -2.88 -1.50
C ILE A 121 5.96 -4.30 -2.02
N VAL A 122 5.25 -4.63 -3.11
CA VAL A 122 5.27 -5.98 -3.71
C VAL A 122 6.11 -6.06 -4.99
N GLY A 123 6.68 -4.94 -5.44
CA GLY A 123 7.55 -4.94 -6.62
C GLY A 123 7.85 -3.57 -7.18
N VAL A 124 8.83 -3.53 -8.08
CA VAL A 124 9.25 -2.33 -8.82
C VAL A 124 8.59 -2.35 -10.20
N LEU A 125 7.95 -1.25 -10.56
CA LEU A 125 7.39 -1.01 -11.89
C LEU A 125 8.42 -0.38 -12.84
N ARG A 126 9.20 0.61 -12.37
CA ARG A 126 10.23 1.35 -13.15
C ARG A 126 11.37 1.88 -12.27
#